data_AF-A0AAV1E5R3-F1
#
_entry.id   AF-A0AAV1E5R3-F1
#
_cell.length_a   1.000
_cell.length_b   1.000
_cell.length_c   1.000
_cell.angle_alpha   90.00
_cell.angle_beta   90.00
_cell.angle_gamma   90.00
#
_symmetry.space_group_name_H-M   'P 1'
#
loop_
_entity.id
_entity.type
_entity.pdbx_description
1 polymer ?
#
loop_
_entity_poly.entity_id
_entity_poly.type
_entity_poly.pdbx_seq_one_letter_code
_entity_poly.pdbx_strand_id
1 'polypeptide(L)'
;GPCLLKDGRKLLGTLRSFNKFANSVFEDTYVRVIAGNRYCDIPLGLYVIRGETLVLIGELGTDKEELPSHMTHVLPLEIRSAEKAERDASDPKGTKAKRIEFPNMDD
;
A
#
# COMPACT_ATOMS: atom_id res chain seq x y z
N GLY A 1 9.25 2.39 -6.05
CA GLY A 1 9.30 2.66 -4.61
C GLY A 1 7.90 2.69 -4.00
N PRO A 2 7.74 2.19 -2.76
CA PRO A 2 6.46 2.20 -2.06
C PRO A 2 6.05 3.60 -1.59
N CYS A 3 4.76 3.90 -1.63
CA CYS A 3 4.14 5.10 -1.07
C CYS A 3 2.91 4.71 -0.24
N LEU A 4 2.79 5.29 0.96
CA LEU A 4 1.64 5.11 1.85
C LEU A 4 0.79 6.37 1.88
N LEU A 5 -0.52 6.20 1.69
CA LEU A 5 -1.51 7.26 1.77
C LEU A 5 -2.26 7.24 3.10
N LYS A 6 -2.87 8.38 3.47
CA LYS A 6 -3.64 8.55 4.71
C LYS A 6 -4.85 7.61 4.82
N ASP A 7 -5.41 7.20 3.70
CA ASP A 7 -6.52 6.23 3.64
C ASP A 7 -6.06 4.77 3.79
N GLY A 8 -4.75 4.55 4.04
CA GLY A 8 -4.17 3.23 4.22
C GLY A 8 -3.81 2.53 2.90
N ARG A 9 -4.08 3.13 1.74
CA ARG A 9 -3.67 2.56 0.45
C ARG A 9 -2.15 2.57 0.31
N LYS A 10 -1.63 1.46 -0.20
CA LYS A 10 -0.22 1.28 -0.54
C LYS A 10 -0.09 1.31 -2.06
N LEU A 11 0.68 2.28 -2.55
CA LEU A 11 1.02 2.43 -3.95
C LEU A 11 2.46 2.00 -4.17
N LEU A 12 2.74 1.41 -5.32
CA LEU A 12 4.09 1.17 -5.79
C LEU A 12 4.21 1.83 -7.16
N GLY A 13 5.33 2.51 -7.40
CA GLY A 13 5.61 3.13 -8.68
C GLY A 13 6.96 3.85 -8.67
N THR A 14 7.33 4.43 -9.79
CA THR A 14 8.58 5.21 -9.92
C THR A 14 8.29 6.68 -9.66
N LEU A 15 8.85 7.24 -8.58
CA LEU A 15 8.73 8.66 -8.29
C LEU A 15 9.48 9.48 -9.36
N ARG A 16 8.76 10.29 -10.12
CA ARG A 16 9.33 11.11 -11.20
C ARG A 16 9.62 12.54 -10.78
N SER A 17 8.77 13.10 -9.93
CA SER A 17 8.91 14.47 -9.45
C SER A 17 8.15 14.66 -8.16
N PHE A 18 8.62 15.59 -7.33
CA PHE A 18 7.91 16.06 -6.16
C PHE A 18 8.16 17.56 -5.97
N ASN A 19 7.31 18.23 -5.19
CA ASN A 19 7.48 19.63 -4.83
C ASN A 19 7.60 19.82 -3.31
N LYS A 20 7.84 21.07 -2.86
CA LYS A 20 7.96 21.44 -1.44
C LYS A 20 6.71 21.19 -0.59
N PHE A 21 5.57 20.96 -1.24
CA PHE A 21 4.31 20.62 -0.58
C PHE A 21 4.05 19.11 -0.58
N ALA A 22 5.06 18.29 -0.95
CA ALA A 22 4.98 16.85 -1.11
C ALA A 22 3.95 16.37 -2.16
N ASN A 23 3.51 17.24 -3.08
CA ASN A 23 2.79 16.77 -4.26
C ASN A 23 3.78 15.97 -5.12
N SER A 24 3.38 14.78 -5.53
CA SER A 24 4.28 13.82 -6.15
C SER A 24 3.66 13.22 -7.41
N VAL A 25 4.48 12.94 -8.39
CA VAL A 25 4.09 12.26 -9.64
C VAL A 25 4.80 10.90 -9.68
N PHE A 26 4.01 9.84 -9.80
CA PHE A 26 4.48 8.48 -9.95
C PHE A 26 4.17 7.96 -11.35
N GLU A 27 5.14 7.29 -11.97
CA GLU A 27 5.03 6.55 -13.23
C GLU A 27 4.95 5.05 -12.95
N ASP A 28 4.35 4.29 -13.87
CA ASP A 28 4.12 2.85 -13.74
C ASP A 28 3.52 2.47 -12.39
N THR A 29 2.60 3.30 -11.91
CA THR A 29 2.01 3.14 -10.59
C THR A 29 1.03 1.98 -10.61
N TYR A 30 1.02 1.18 -9.56
CA TYR A 30 0.00 0.17 -9.28
C TYR A 30 -0.36 0.15 -7.80
N VAL A 31 -1.58 -0.27 -7.51
CA VAL A 31 -2.04 -0.59 -6.14
C VAL A 31 -1.84 -2.08 -5.94
N ARG A 32 -1.08 -2.46 -4.92
CA ARG A 32 -0.97 -3.85 -4.51
C ARG A 32 -2.00 -4.17 -3.44
N VAL A 33 -2.87 -5.12 -3.75
CA VAL A 33 -3.88 -5.66 -2.84
C VAL A 33 -3.40 -7.01 -2.33
N ILE A 34 -3.44 -7.24 -1.02
CA ILE A 34 -2.99 -8.49 -0.38
C ILE A 34 -4.13 -9.04 0.47
N ALA A 35 -4.52 -10.29 0.23
CA ALA A 35 -5.52 -11.03 1.00
C ALA A 35 -4.94 -12.41 1.36
N GLY A 36 -4.61 -12.62 2.63
CA GLY A 36 -3.86 -13.79 3.10
C GLY A 36 -2.55 -14.00 2.33
N ASN A 37 -2.42 -15.15 1.68
CA ASN A 37 -1.25 -15.53 0.86
C ASN A 37 -1.42 -15.17 -0.63
N ARG A 38 -2.41 -14.35 -0.99
CA ARG A 38 -2.68 -13.93 -2.37
C ARG A 38 -2.44 -12.43 -2.51
N TYR A 39 -1.97 -12.03 -3.68
CA TYR A 39 -1.83 -10.62 -4.03
C TYR A 39 -2.28 -10.34 -5.47
N CYS A 40 -2.63 -9.09 -5.73
CA CYS A 40 -2.95 -8.61 -7.07
C CYS A 40 -2.45 -7.18 -7.24
N ASP A 41 -1.83 -6.92 -8.38
CA ASP A 41 -1.37 -5.58 -8.75
C ASP A 41 -2.34 -4.96 -9.74
N ILE A 42 -2.98 -3.87 -9.34
CA ILE A 42 -3.94 -3.13 -10.16
C ILE A 42 -3.22 -1.92 -10.76
N PRO A 43 -2.96 -1.90 -12.08
CA PRO A 43 -2.24 -0.80 -12.71
C PRO A 43 -3.05 0.48 -12.69
N LEU A 44 -2.39 1.58 -12.35
CA LEU A 44 -2.89 2.95 -12.39
C LEU A 44 -2.18 3.80 -13.45
N GLY A 45 -0.94 3.43 -13.83
CA GLY A 45 -0.13 4.17 -14.79
C GLY A 45 0.45 5.45 -14.19
N LEU A 46 0.23 6.59 -14.85
CA LEU A 46 0.67 7.90 -14.35
C LEU A 46 -0.28 8.38 -13.23
N TYR A 47 0.26 8.56 -12.03
CA TYR A 47 -0.53 8.89 -10.85
C TYR A 47 -0.01 10.14 -10.14
N VAL A 48 -0.90 11.11 -9.92
CA VAL A 48 -0.58 12.36 -9.22
C VAL A 48 -1.12 12.28 -7.80
N ILE A 49 -0.24 12.39 -6.81
CA ILE A 49 -0.57 12.37 -5.40
C ILE A 49 -0.50 13.79 -4.85
N ARG A 50 -1.57 14.22 -4.19
CA ARG A 50 -1.62 15.49 -3.47
C ARG A 50 -0.91 15.32 -2.12
N GLY A 51 0.02 16.21 -1.79
CA GLY A 51 0.94 16.01 -0.66
C GLY A 51 0.27 15.93 0.70
N GLU A 52 -0.91 16.53 0.87
CA GLU A 52 -1.69 16.36 2.11
C GLU A 52 -2.18 14.92 2.33
N THR A 53 -2.25 14.08 1.29
CA THR A 53 -2.68 12.68 1.37
C THR A 53 -1.52 11.72 1.59
N LEU A 54 -0.30 12.19 1.39
CA LEU A 54 0.91 11.41 1.48
C LEU A 54 1.34 11.28 2.95
N VAL A 55 1.64 10.05 3.37
CA VAL A 55 2.17 9.76 4.71
C VAL A 55 3.67 9.53 4.64
N LEU A 56 4.09 8.65 3.73
CA LEU A 56 5.49 8.26 3.56
C LEU A 56 5.76 7.85 2.11
N ILE A 57 6.96 8.16 1.62
CA ILE A 57 7.56 7.55 0.43
C ILE A 57 8.81 6.81 0.90
N GLY A 58 8.95 5.56 0.47
CA GLY A 58 10.15 4.77 0.66
C GLY A 58 10.86 4.50 -0.66
N GLU A 59 12.18 4.42 -0.59
CA GLU A 59 12.96 3.77 -1.63
C GLU A 59 12.94 2.26 -1.39
N LEU A 60 12.83 1.49 -2.47
CA LEU A 60 12.96 0.05 -2.41
C LEU A 60 14.28 -0.32 -3.07
N GLY A 61 15.19 -0.90 -2.29
CA GLY A 61 16.44 -1.43 -2.83
C GLY A 61 16.19 -2.61 -3.78
N THR A 62 17.06 -2.78 -4.77
CA THR A 62 17.02 -3.85 -5.77
C THR A 62 17.20 -5.25 -5.18
N ASP A 63 17.69 -5.34 -3.94
CA ASP A 63 18.25 -6.58 -3.39
C ASP A 63 17.26 -7.34 -2.50
N LYS A 64 16.07 -6.77 -2.27
CA LYS A 64 15.02 -7.38 -1.44
C LYS A 64 13.81 -7.71 -2.31
N GLU A 65 13.42 -8.98 -2.34
CA GLU A 65 12.14 -9.40 -2.92
C GLU A 65 11.00 -8.61 -2.26
N GLU A 66 10.20 -7.92 -3.08
CA GLU A 66 9.06 -7.10 -2.62
C GLU A 66 8.01 -7.91 -1.86
N LEU A 67 7.96 -9.22 -2.13
CA LEU A 67 6.96 -10.13 -1.60
C LEU A 67 7.62 -11.43 -1.16
N PRO A 68 7.14 -12.05 -0.07
CA PRO A 68 7.55 -13.38 0.32
C PRO A 68 7.30 -14.40 -0.80
N SER A 69 8.19 -15.39 -0.95
CA SER A 69 8.12 -16.43 -1.98
C SER A 69 6.85 -17.30 -1.95
N HIS A 70 6.09 -17.29 -0.86
CA HIS A 70 4.83 -18.04 -0.72
C HIS A 70 3.60 -17.29 -1.24
N MET A 71 3.75 -16.07 -1.76
CA MET A 71 2.63 -15.27 -2.27
C MET A 71 2.19 -15.69 -3.67
N THR A 72 0.88 -15.86 -3.85
CA THR A 72 0.26 -16.24 -5.13
C THR A 72 -0.37 -15.03 -5.82
N HIS A 73 0.04 -14.74 -7.05
CA HIS A 73 -0.60 -13.70 -7.86
C HIS A 73 -1.98 -14.17 -8.36
N VAL A 74 -3.00 -13.34 -8.20
CA VAL A 74 -4.40 -13.64 -8.60
C VAL A 74 -5.01 -12.51 -9.43
N LEU A 75 -6.15 -12.79 -10.07
CA LEU A 75 -6.85 -11.79 -10.87
C LEU A 75 -7.55 -10.74 -9.97
N PRO A 76 -7.77 -9.51 -10.48
CA PRO A 76 -8.41 -8.44 -9.70
C PRO A 76 -9.83 -8.78 -9.20
N LEU A 77 -10.55 -9.67 -9.88
CA LEU A 77 -11.87 -10.10 -9.44
C LEU A 77 -11.79 -11.01 -8.20
N GLU A 78 -10.80 -11.90 -8.19
CA GLU A 78 -10.60 -12.88 -7.11
C GLU A 78 -10.12 -12.19 -5.83
N ILE A 79 -9.20 -11.23 -5.93
CA ILE A 79 -8.69 -10.50 -4.76
C ILE A 79 -9.78 -9.69 -4.06
N ARG A 80 -10.70 -9.06 -4.82
CA ARG A 80 -11.82 -8.28 -4.25
C ARG A 80 -12.79 -9.17 -3.48
N SER A 81 -13.02 -10.38 -3.97
CA SER A 81 -13.86 -11.36 -3.27
C SER A 81 -13.18 -11.85 -1.98
N ALA A 82 -11.87 -12.06 -2.01
CA ALA A 82 -11.08 -12.45 -0.85
C ALA A 82 -11.01 -11.33 0.22
N GLU A 83 -10.76 -10.08 -0.17
CA GLU A 83 -10.80 -8.92 0.73
C GLU A 83 -12.17 -8.75 1.37
N LYS A 84 -13.25 -8.90 0.59
CA LYS A 84 -14.60 -8.79 1.12
C LYS A 84 -14.89 -9.92 2.11
N ALA A 85 -14.51 -11.16 1.79
CA ALA A 85 -14.66 -12.29 2.70
C ALA A 85 -13.85 -12.11 3.99
N GLU A 86 -12.62 -11.59 3.92
CA GLU A 86 -11.81 -11.27 5.10
C GLU A 86 -12.41 -10.12 5.92
N ARG A 87 -12.95 -9.08 5.26
CA ARG A 87 -13.62 -7.96 5.93
C ARG A 87 -14.91 -8.41 6.60
N ASP A 88 -15.73 -9.20 5.94
CA ASP A 88 -16.98 -9.74 6.46
C ASP A 88 -16.72 -10.77 7.60
N ALA A 89 -15.62 -11.53 7.53
CA ALA A 89 -15.20 -12.46 8.58
C ALA A 89 -14.51 -11.78 9.79
N SER A 90 -13.96 -10.57 9.59
CA SER A 90 -13.37 -9.76 10.67
C SER A 90 -14.37 -8.82 11.35
N ASP A 91 -15.62 -8.82 10.91
CA ASP A 91 -16.73 -8.10 11.54
C ASP A 91 -17.69 -8.96 12.42
N PRO A 92 -17.23 -9.90 13.28
CA PRO A 92 -18.06 -10.40 14.37
C PRO A 92 -17.87 -9.46 15.56
N LYS A 93 -18.69 -8.40 15.66
CA LYS A 93 -18.86 -7.56 16.87
C LYS A 93 -17.56 -7.18 17.60
N GLY A 94 -16.93 -6.07 17.16
CA GLY A 94 -16.11 -5.15 17.97
C GLY A 94 -14.92 -5.72 18.76
N THR A 95 -13.69 -5.30 18.42
CA THR A 95 -12.57 -5.10 19.37
C THR A 95 -11.38 -4.39 18.70
N LYS A 96 -11.08 -3.18 19.21
CA LYS A 96 -9.78 -2.48 19.33
C LYS A 96 -8.97 -2.12 18.08
N ALA A 97 -8.99 -0.82 17.79
CA ALA A 97 -7.98 -0.09 17.03
C ALA A 97 -6.56 -0.44 17.52
N LYS A 98 -5.76 -1.07 16.65
CA LYS A 98 -4.30 -1.13 16.82
C LYS A 98 -3.73 0.26 16.55
N ARG A 99 -3.51 1.00 17.63
CA ARG A 99 -2.71 2.22 17.68
C ARG A 99 -1.29 1.87 17.21
N ILE A 100 -0.82 2.53 16.17
CA ILE A 100 0.59 2.46 15.75
C ILE A 100 1.36 3.26 16.80
N GLU A 101 2.08 2.57 17.68
CA GLU A 101 2.98 3.21 18.63
C GLU A 101 4.28 3.54 17.88
N PHE A 102 4.51 4.83 17.64
CA PHE A 102 5.82 5.32 17.24
C PHE A 102 6.76 5.13 18.44
N PRO A 103 7.95 4.53 18.27
CA PRO A 103 8.94 4.49 19.34
C PRO A 103 9.36 5.93 19.65
N ASN A 104 9.26 6.34 20.90
CA ASN A 104 9.85 7.59 21.36
C ASN A 104 11.37 7.47 21.15
N MET A 105 11.95 8.39 20.37
CA MET A 105 13.39 8.66 20.45
C MET A 105 13.54 9.72 21.54
N ASP A 106 14.05 9.29 22.70
CA ASP A 106 14.54 10.21 23.72
C ASP A 106 15.82 10.92 23.21
N ASP A 107 15.96 12.19 23.59
CA ASP A 107 16.83 13.25 23.04
C ASP A 107 18.32 12.94 22.83
#